data_AF-A0A9E7ELX6-F1
#
_entry.id   AF-A0A9E7ELX6-F1
#
_cell.length_a   1.000
_cell.length_b   1.000
_cell.length_c   1.000
_cell.angle_alpha   90.00
_cell.angle_beta   90.00
_cell.angle_gamma   90.00
#
_symmetry.space_group_name_H-M   'P 1'
#
loop_
_entity.id
_entity.type
_entity.pdbx_description
1 polymer ?
#
loop_
_entity_poly.entity_id
_entity_poly.type
_entity_poly.pdbx_seq_one_letter_code
_entity_poly.pdbx_strand_id
1 'polypeptide(L)'
;MHKLEIRNQGTDVSFYTKSKGSGDEDDLWESKMNSATLKVDREVNYVVTHISSSRSKSDIDVCLAIDDHDLSKSDILLKLADILQSGNLQNVQALTHARVPIVKLIDPVTGLSCDICVNNLLAVVNTKLLKDYAQIDKRLHQLAFLVKHWARSRRVNETYQGTLSSYAYVLMCIHFLQLRKPAILPCLQAMDATYTVTVDNTKCTYFDQVERLRAFGVRNKESIARLLWAFFHYWAYHHDYTNDVISIRTGSIISKRAKDWTRQIGNDRHLICIEDPFDISHDLGRVVDKFSIKILREEFERAANILQYDPNPCVTLFQPYVPGSPPS
;
A
#
# COMPACT_ATOMS: atom_id res chain seq x y z
N MET A 1 -19.36 -4.00 -0.45
CA MET A 1 -18.56 -4.92 -1.29
C MET A 1 -18.93 -4.57 -2.72
N HIS A 2 -18.07 -3.91 -3.49
CA HIS A 2 -18.37 -3.53 -4.87
C HIS A 2 -18.08 -4.74 -5.75
N LYS A 3 -19.12 -5.32 -6.36
CA LYS A 3 -19.02 -6.41 -7.33
C LYS A 3 -19.08 -5.78 -8.71
N LEU A 4 -18.01 -5.89 -9.48
CA LEU A 4 -18.03 -5.66 -10.92
C LEU A 4 -18.57 -6.93 -11.57
N GLU A 5 -19.75 -6.87 -12.18
CA GLU A 5 -20.25 -7.92 -13.07
C GLU A 5 -20.08 -7.47 -14.51
N ILE A 6 -19.30 -8.24 -15.28
CA ILE A 6 -19.16 -8.09 -16.72
C ILE A 6 -20.15 -9.07 -17.35
N ARG A 7 -21.20 -8.57 -18.01
CA ARG A 7 -22.10 -9.42 -18.80
C ARG A 7 -21.67 -9.39 -20.27
N ASN A 8 -21.39 -10.57 -20.80
CA ASN A 8 -20.92 -10.79 -22.15
C ASN A 8 -22.01 -10.41 -23.17
N GLN A 9 -21.76 -9.34 -23.94
CA GLN A 9 -22.18 -9.06 -25.33
C GLN A 9 -22.14 -7.53 -25.56
N GLY A 10 -21.07 -7.03 -26.18
CA GLY A 10 -20.88 -5.58 -26.41
C GLY A 10 -20.44 -4.87 -25.13
N THR A 11 -19.13 -4.77 -24.92
CA THR A 11 -18.57 -4.46 -23.61
C THR A 11 -18.61 -2.95 -23.30
N ASP A 12 -19.64 -2.52 -22.57
CA ASP A 12 -19.68 -1.22 -21.89
C ASP A 12 -19.07 -1.35 -20.48
N VAL A 13 -17.98 -0.63 -20.21
CA VAL A 13 -17.41 -0.51 -18.86
C VAL A 13 -18.13 0.64 -18.14
N SER A 14 -18.92 0.32 -17.12
CA SER A 14 -19.64 1.31 -16.31
C SER A 14 -19.00 1.49 -14.93
N PHE A 15 -18.70 2.73 -14.56
CA PHE A 15 -18.19 3.10 -13.24
C PHE A 15 -19.36 3.41 -12.29
N TYR A 16 -19.38 2.78 -11.12
CA TYR A 16 -20.40 3.03 -10.09
C TYR A 16 -19.73 3.64 -8.86
N THR A 17 -20.04 4.91 -8.56
CA THR A 17 -19.72 5.52 -7.26
C THR A 17 -21.02 5.86 -6.52
N LYS A 18 -21.09 5.52 -5.23
CA LYS A 18 -22.24 5.83 -4.37
C LYS A 18 -21.97 7.15 -3.66
N SER A 19 -22.71 8.21 -3.97
CA SER A 19 -22.73 9.41 -3.14
C SER A 19 -23.80 9.27 -2.03
N LYS A 20 -23.54 9.81 -0.85
CA LYS A 20 -24.57 9.95 0.20
C LYS A 20 -25.30 11.27 -0.03
N GLY A 21 -26.56 11.20 -0.44
CA GLY A 21 -27.54 12.28 -0.32
C GLY A 21 -28.29 12.14 1.01
N SER A 22 -28.55 13.27 1.66
CA SER A 22 -29.34 13.43 2.87
C SER A 22 -30.84 13.31 2.60
N GLY A 23 -31.55 12.48 3.38
CA GLY A 23 -33.01 12.51 3.48
C GLY A 23 -33.70 11.17 3.25
N ASP A 24 -34.37 10.70 4.29
CA ASP A 24 -35.48 9.75 4.47
C ASP A 24 -35.58 8.44 3.66
N GLU A 25 -35.97 7.40 4.39
CA GLU A 25 -35.45 6.03 4.26
C GLU A 25 -36.09 5.11 3.22
N ASP A 26 -37.10 5.51 2.43
CA ASP A 26 -37.86 4.53 1.64
C ASP A 26 -38.20 4.87 0.16
N ASP A 27 -37.78 6.02 -0.41
CA ASP A 27 -38.21 6.46 -1.75
C ASP A 27 -37.09 6.81 -2.77
N LEU A 28 -35.92 6.14 -2.73
CA LEU A 28 -34.77 6.49 -3.59
C LEU A 28 -34.22 5.29 -4.40
N TRP A 29 -35.00 4.83 -5.39
CA TRP A 29 -34.54 3.82 -6.36
C TRP A 29 -34.27 4.35 -7.78
N GLU A 30 -34.44 5.65 -8.06
CA GLU A 30 -34.20 6.20 -9.40
C GLU A 30 -33.44 7.53 -9.46
N SER A 31 -32.41 7.52 -10.32
CA SER A 31 -31.66 8.65 -10.91
C SER A 31 -30.55 9.27 -10.04
N LYS A 32 -29.33 9.56 -10.54
CA LYS A 32 -28.83 9.73 -11.92
C LYS A 32 -27.48 9.02 -12.09
N MET A 33 -27.40 8.14 -13.09
CA MET A 33 -26.17 7.52 -13.60
C MET A 33 -25.48 8.50 -14.56
N ASN A 34 -24.20 8.81 -14.34
CA ASN A 34 -23.34 9.41 -15.36
C ASN A 34 -22.33 8.32 -15.79
N SER A 35 -22.46 7.83 -17.03
CA SER A 35 -21.61 6.80 -17.63
C SER A 35 -20.48 7.44 -18.45
N ALA A 36 -19.24 6.97 -18.28
CA ALA A 36 -18.16 7.18 -19.25
C ALA A 36 -17.85 5.83 -19.91
N THR A 37 -18.21 5.66 -21.17
CA THR A 37 -18.03 4.42 -21.93
C THR A 37 -16.65 4.41 -22.59
N LEU A 38 -15.71 3.59 -22.09
CA LEU A 38 -14.50 3.24 -22.83
C LEU A 38 -14.80 2.11 -23.81
N LYS A 39 -14.92 2.41 -25.11
CA LYS A 39 -14.88 1.40 -26.17
C LYS A 39 -13.42 1.06 -26.47
N VAL A 40 -12.93 -0.05 -25.91
CA VAL A 40 -11.64 -0.64 -26.29
C VAL A 40 -11.95 -1.89 -27.11
N ASP A 41 -11.61 -1.86 -28.38
CA ASP A 41 -11.84 -2.97 -29.30
C ASP A 41 -10.89 -4.14 -28.94
N ARG A 42 -11.49 -5.24 -28.46
CA ARG A 42 -10.95 -6.59 -28.17
C ARG A 42 -10.27 -6.84 -26.82
N GLU A 43 -10.89 -7.79 -26.09
CA GLU A 43 -10.42 -8.65 -24.99
C GLU A 43 -9.71 -8.02 -23.78
N VAL A 44 -10.47 -7.25 -22.98
CA VAL A 44 -10.14 -6.98 -21.57
C VAL A 44 -10.95 -7.94 -20.70
N ASN A 45 -10.29 -8.89 -20.03
CA ASN A 45 -10.99 -9.92 -19.28
C ASN A 45 -11.46 -9.45 -17.89
N TYR A 46 -10.71 -8.63 -17.13
CA TYR A 46 -11.18 -8.07 -15.84
C TYR A 46 -10.47 -6.76 -15.44
N VAL A 47 -11.17 -5.87 -14.71
CA VAL A 47 -10.61 -4.64 -14.09
C VAL A 47 -10.60 -4.79 -12.57
N VAL A 48 -9.44 -4.61 -11.93
CA VAL A 48 -9.32 -4.64 -10.46
C VAL A 48 -9.01 -3.24 -9.92
N THR A 49 -9.92 -2.69 -9.13
CA THR A 49 -9.79 -1.34 -8.53
C THR A 49 -9.40 -1.42 -7.05
N HIS A 50 -8.35 -0.71 -6.64
CA HIS A 50 -8.00 -0.49 -5.25
C HIS A 50 -8.21 0.98 -4.86
N ILE A 51 -9.01 1.23 -3.82
CA ILE A 51 -9.23 2.56 -3.27
C ILE A 51 -8.37 2.71 -2.01
N SER A 52 -7.33 3.54 -2.06
CA SER A 52 -6.54 3.89 -0.88
C SER A 52 -7.21 5.08 -0.15
N SER A 53 -8.02 4.82 0.87
CA SER A 53 -8.78 5.91 1.52
C SER A 53 -7.91 6.73 2.48
N SER A 54 -7.70 8.02 2.17
CA SER A 54 -7.49 9.08 3.17
C SER A 54 -8.21 10.35 2.70
N ARG A 55 -9.02 10.99 3.55
CA ARG A 55 -9.88 12.13 3.18
C ARG A 55 -9.06 13.34 2.72
N SER A 56 -9.04 13.56 1.40
CA SER A 56 -9.18 14.85 0.67
C SER A 56 -8.52 14.82 -0.72
N LYS A 57 -7.65 13.85 -1.01
CA LYS A 57 -7.14 13.48 -2.36
C LYS A 57 -6.67 12.02 -2.29
N SER A 58 -7.58 11.07 -2.37
CA SER A 58 -7.22 9.65 -2.43
C SER A 58 -6.91 9.30 -3.88
N ASP A 59 -5.64 8.96 -4.14
CA ASP A 59 -5.23 8.36 -5.41
C ASP A 59 -5.79 6.93 -5.46
N ILE A 60 -6.50 6.61 -6.56
CA ILE A 60 -7.03 5.28 -6.85
C ILE A 60 -6.02 4.54 -7.72
N ASP A 61 -5.58 3.38 -7.27
CA ASP A 61 -4.70 2.50 -8.05
C ASP A 61 -5.55 1.41 -8.73
N VAL A 62 -5.47 1.32 -10.06
CA VAL A 62 -6.20 0.33 -10.87
C VAL A 62 -5.20 -0.57 -11.60
N CYS A 63 -5.47 -1.87 -11.57
CA CYS A 63 -4.76 -2.84 -12.40
C CYS A 63 -5.72 -3.36 -13.47
N LEU A 64 -5.37 -3.12 -14.73
CA LEU A 64 -6.03 -3.70 -15.90
C LEU A 64 -5.42 -5.09 -16.16
N ALA A 65 -6.24 -6.14 -16.08
CA ALA A 65 -5.82 -7.49 -16.41
C ALA A 65 -6.21 -7.79 -17.87
N ILE A 66 -5.20 -7.99 -18.71
CA ILE A 66 -5.36 -8.33 -20.13
C ILE A 66 -4.67 -9.66 -20.39
N ASP A 67 -5.41 -10.58 -20.99
CA ASP A 67 -4.99 -11.94 -21.30
C ASP A 67 -4.43 -12.03 -22.73
N ASP A 68 -3.59 -11.06 -23.08
CA ASP A 68 -2.88 -10.98 -24.35
C ASP A 68 -1.43 -10.62 -24.05
N HIS A 69 -0.55 -11.62 -24.20
CA HIS A 69 0.87 -11.52 -23.87
C HIS A 69 1.71 -10.93 -25.01
N ASP A 70 1.14 -10.83 -26.23
CA ASP A 70 1.87 -10.35 -27.41
C ASP A 70 1.83 -8.81 -27.49
N LEU A 71 0.90 -8.17 -26.77
CA LEU A 71 0.79 -6.73 -26.70
C LEU A 71 1.82 -6.11 -25.73
N SER A 72 2.58 -5.15 -26.25
CA SER A 72 3.43 -4.28 -25.43
C SER A 72 2.58 -3.53 -24.39
N LYS A 73 2.92 -3.67 -23.10
CA LYS A 73 2.27 -2.93 -22.00
C LYS A 73 2.30 -1.41 -22.24
N SER A 74 3.40 -0.91 -22.81
CA SER A 74 3.55 0.50 -23.14
C SER A 74 2.56 0.93 -24.23
N ASP A 75 2.37 0.11 -25.25
CA ASP A 75 1.45 0.41 -26.36
C ASP A 75 0.00 0.37 -25.88
N ILE A 76 -0.34 -0.57 -25.00
CA ILE A 76 -1.65 -0.62 -24.34
C ILE A 76 -1.88 0.66 -23.53
N LEU A 77 -0.91 1.09 -22.73
CA LEU A 77 -1.04 2.30 -21.90
C LEU A 77 -1.13 3.57 -22.74
N LEU A 78 -0.39 3.68 -23.84
CA LEU A 78 -0.49 4.80 -24.78
C LEU A 78 -1.88 4.87 -25.42
N LYS A 79 -2.38 3.74 -25.94
CA LYS A 79 -3.75 3.65 -26.47
C LYS A 79 -4.79 3.97 -25.39
N LEU A 80 -4.59 3.48 -24.18
CA LEU A 80 -5.48 3.76 -23.06
C LEU A 80 -5.51 5.25 -22.73
N ALA A 81 -4.35 5.93 -22.72
CA ALA A 81 -4.27 7.37 -22.49
C ALA A 81 -5.04 8.15 -23.56
N ASP A 82 -4.92 7.78 -24.84
CA ASP A 82 -5.68 8.43 -25.94
C ASP A 82 -7.19 8.27 -25.74
N ILE A 83 -7.65 7.08 -25.34
CA ILE A 83 -9.07 6.80 -25.09
C ILE A 83 -9.58 7.58 -23.86
N LEU A 84 -8.80 7.62 -22.77
CA LEU A 84 -9.16 8.35 -21.55
C LEU A 84 -9.23 9.86 -21.80
N GLN A 85 -8.30 10.39 -22.60
CA GLN A 85 -8.30 11.79 -23.00
C GLN A 85 -9.50 12.13 -23.90
N SER A 86 -9.85 11.24 -24.83
CA SER A 86 -11.07 11.36 -25.65
C SER A 86 -12.35 11.25 -24.82
N GLY A 87 -12.29 10.56 -23.67
CA GLY A 87 -13.37 10.42 -22.68
C GLY A 87 -13.55 11.61 -21.74
N ASN A 88 -12.94 12.77 -22.03
CA ASN A 88 -12.98 13.99 -21.21
C ASN A 88 -12.38 13.87 -19.80
N LEU A 89 -11.49 12.91 -19.56
CA LEU A 89 -10.69 12.88 -18.33
C LEU A 89 -9.58 13.93 -18.40
N GLN A 90 -9.22 14.48 -17.24
CA GLN A 90 -8.24 15.56 -17.14
C GLN A 90 -6.87 15.03 -16.76
N ASN A 91 -5.83 15.79 -17.09
CA ASN A 91 -4.43 15.51 -16.72
C ASN A 91 -3.99 14.07 -17.03
N VAL A 92 -4.44 13.55 -18.18
CA VAL A 92 -4.06 12.20 -18.62
C VAL A 92 -2.60 12.18 -19.01
N GLN A 93 -1.80 11.33 -18.36
CA GLN A 93 -0.36 11.22 -18.60
C GLN A 93 0.09 9.76 -18.57
N ALA A 94 0.60 9.27 -19.71
CA ALA A 94 1.26 7.97 -19.78
C ALA A 94 2.73 8.08 -19.33
N LEU A 95 3.11 7.26 -18.36
CA LEU A 95 4.47 7.14 -17.82
C LEU A 95 5.00 5.73 -18.14
N THR A 96 5.47 5.52 -19.37
CA THR A 96 5.79 4.20 -19.91
C THR A 96 7.20 3.70 -19.63
N HIS A 97 8.12 4.58 -19.24
CA HIS A 97 9.53 4.23 -18.98
C HIS A 97 9.84 3.86 -17.51
N ALA A 98 8.84 3.90 -16.63
CA ALA A 98 8.99 3.49 -15.24
C ALA A 98 9.08 1.96 -15.10
N ARG A 99 9.60 1.47 -13.96
CA ARG A 99 9.62 0.02 -13.63
C ARG A 99 8.25 -0.62 -13.75
N VAL A 100 7.21 0.10 -13.31
CA VAL A 100 5.81 -0.25 -13.54
C VAL A 100 5.21 0.88 -14.38
N PRO A 101 5.03 0.65 -15.69
CA PRO A 101 4.36 1.60 -16.57
C PRO A 101 2.93 1.89 -16.09
N ILE A 102 2.55 3.18 -16.06
CA ILE A 102 1.21 3.62 -15.62
C ILE A 102 0.64 4.72 -16.51
N VAL A 103 -0.69 4.89 -16.47
CA VAL A 103 -1.39 6.10 -16.93
C VAL A 103 -1.99 6.80 -15.72
N LYS A 104 -1.63 8.06 -15.50
CA LYS A 104 -2.25 8.92 -14.51
C LYS A 104 -3.41 9.68 -15.14
N LEU A 105 -4.48 9.92 -14.39
CA LEU A 105 -5.62 10.72 -14.82
C LEU A 105 -6.34 11.37 -13.62
N ILE A 106 -7.16 12.37 -13.90
CA ILE A 106 -8.12 12.93 -12.95
C ILE A 106 -9.52 12.84 -13.55
N ASP A 107 -10.46 12.26 -12.81
CA ASP A 107 -11.87 12.35 -13.12
C ASP A 107 -12.40 13.74 -12.72
N PRO A 108 -12.80 14.60 -13.68
CA PRO A 108 -13.26 15.95 -13.37
C PRO A 108 -14.58 15.97 -12.61
N VAL A 109 -15.39 14.91 -12.66
CA VAL A 109 -16.69 14.84 -11.98
C VAL A 109 -16.50 14.63 -10.48
N THR A 110 -15.62 13.72 -10.10
CA THR A 110 -15.36 13.37 -8.69
C THR A 110 -14.16 14.10 -8.10
N GLY A 111 -13.29 14.66 -8.93
CA GLY A 111 -12.00 15.23 -8.54
C GLY A 111 -10.97 14.18 -8.11
N LEU A 112 -11.24 12.90 -8.35
CA LEU A 112 -10.37 11.80 -7.95
C LEU A 112 -9.23 11.61 -8.95
N SER A 113 -8.02 11.46 -8.42
CA SER A 113 -6.82 11.10 -9.15
C SER A 113 -6.72 9.57 -9.22
N CYS A 114 -6.29 9.04 -10.36
CA CYS A 114 -6.19 7.61 -10.60
C CYS A 114 -4.92 7.25 -11.39
N ASP A 115 -4.22 6.22 -10.91
CA ASP A 115 -3.09 5.60 -11.58
C ASP A 115 -3.52 4.21 -12.10
N ILE A 116 -3.42 3.97 -13.41
CA ILE A 116 -3.78 2.70 -14.05
C ILE A 116 -2.52 2.00 -14.55
N CYS A 117 -2.32 0.74 -14.17
CA CYS A 117 -1.25 -0.12 -14.64
C CYS A 117 -1.81 -1.36 -15.37
N VAL A 118 -0.98 -2.04 -16.18
CA VAL A 118 -1.37 -3.25 -16.91
C VAL A 118 -0.62 -4.46 -16.36
N ASN A 119 -1.36 -5.53 -16.04
CA ASN A 119 -0.83 -6.81 -15.59
C ASN A 119 0.20 -6.68 -14.46
N ASN A 120 -0.08 -5.84 -13.47
CA ASN A 120 0.63 -5.79 -12.19
C ASN A 120 -0.14 -6.61 -11.13
N LEU A 121 -0.39 -7.88 -11.46
CA LEU A 121 -1.28 -8.74 -10.66
C LEU A 121 -0.69 -9.05 -9.28
N LEU A 122 0.63 -9.02 -9.12
CA LEU A 122 1.27 -9.24 -7.83
C LEU A 122 0.91 -8.13 -6.82
N ALA A 123 0.80 -6.88 -7.28
CA ALA A 123 0.33 -5.77 -6.45
C ALA A 123 -1.13 -5.96 -5.98
N VAL A 124 -1.97 -6.56 -6.81
CA VAL A 124 -3.35 -6.92 -6.43
C VAL A 124 -3.35 -7.97 -5.32
N VAL A 125 -2.53 -9.02 -5.45
CA VAL A 125 -2.44 -10.08 -4.43
C VAL A 125 -1.84 -9.55 -3.13
N ASN A 126 -0.81 -8.69 -3.19
CA ASN A 126 -0.28 -7.97 -2.03
C ASN A 126 -1.36 -7.13 -1.35
N THR A 127 -2.16 -6.39 -2.12
CA THR A 127 -3.23 -5.57 -1.55
C THR A 127 -4.33 -6.41 -0.89
N LYS A 128 -4.65 -7.58 -1.46
CA LYS A 128 -5.55 -8.55 -0.80
C LYS A 128 -4.96 -9.02 0.53
N LEU A 129 -3.69 -9.42 0.57
CA LEU A 129 -3.01 -9.84 1.81
C LEU A 129 -3.07 -8.75 2.90
N LEU A 130 -2.74 -7.50 2.55
CA LEU A 130 -2.82 -6.35 3.46
C LEU A 130 -4.25 -6.13 3.99
N LYS A 131 -5.25 -6.25 3.13
CA LYS A 131 -6.65 -6.13 3.49
C LYS A 131 -7.08 -7.24 4.44
N ASP A 132 -6.61 -8.46 4.21
CA ASP A 132 -6.91 -9.61 5.05
C ASP A 132 -6.29 -9.44 6.44
N TYR A 133 -5.04 -8.95 6.54
CA TYR A 133 -4.46 -8.52 7.83
C TYR A 133 -5.29 -7.43 8.53
N ALA A 134 -5.76 -6.42 7.80
CA ALA A 134 -6.54 -5.31 8.35
C ALA A 134 -7.91 -5.74 8.93
N GLN A 135 -8.43 -6.90 8.51
CA GLN A 135 -9.68 -7.46 9.02
C GLN A 135 -9.51 -8.22 10.36
N ILE A 136 -8.28 -8.56 10.74
CA ILE A 136 -7.99 -9.35 11.95
C ILE A 136 -8.08 -8.48 13.20
N ASP A 137 -7.42 -7.32 13.21
CA ASP A 137 -7.39 -6.41 14.36
C ASP A 137 -7.41 -4.94 13.93
N LYS A 138 -8.38 -4.18 14.45
CA LYS A 138 -8.58 -2.75 14.12
C LYS A 138 -7.34 -1.88 14.41
N ARG A 139 -6.48 -2.29 15.34
CA ARG A 139 -5.27 -1.55 15.72
C ARG A 139 -4.27 -1.47 14.57
N LEU A 140 -4.27 -2.44 13.65
CA LEU A 140 -3.45 -2.36 12.44
C LEU A 140 -3.87 -1.16 11.58
N HIS A 141 -5.16 -1.02 11.29
CA HIS A 141 -5.65 0.11 10.48
C HIS A 141 -5.32 1.45 11.14
N GLN A 142 -5.53 1.54 12.45
CA GLN A 142 -5.22 2.75 13.24
C GLN A 142 -3.72 3.09 13.21
N LEU A 143 -2.85 2.10 13.48
CA LEU A 143 -1.40 2.30 13.52
C LEU A 143 -0.86 2.67 12.14
N ALA A 144 -1.23 1.91 11.11
CA ALA A 144 -0.82 2.17 9.74
C ALA A 144 -1.28 3.56 9.26
N PHE A 145 -2.48 4.00 9.62
CA PHE A 145 -2.95 5.34 9.30
C PHE A 145 -2.09 6.42 9.96
N LEU A 146 -1.82 6.30 11.26
CA LEU A 146 -1.00 7.26 12.01
C LEU A 146 0.44 7.31 11.47
N VAL A 147 1.06 6.15 11.25
CA VAL A 147 2.43 6.07 10.71
C VAL A 147 2.49 6.65 9.29
N LYS A 148 1.52 6.35 8.43
CA LYS A 148 1.46 6.95 7.08
C LYS A 148 1.28 8.46 7.13
N HIS A 149 0.42 8.96 8.02
CA HIS A 149 0.21 10.39 8.18
C HIS A 149 1.48 11.09 8.67
N TRP A 150 2.15 10.53 9.69
CA TRP A 150 3.47 10.98 10.12
C TRP A 150 4.47 11.00 8.96
N ALA A 151 4.61 9.89 8.22
CA ALA A 151 5.58 9.79 7.15
C ALA A 151 5.34 10.85 6.05
N ARG A 152 4.07 11.15 5.73
CA ARG A 152 3.70 12.22 4.80
C ARG A 152 4.01 13.60 5.37
N SER A 153 3.62 13.89 6.62
CA SER A 153 3.89 15.19 7.26
C SER A 153 5.40 15.46 7.36
N ARG A 154 6.20 14.43 7.57
CA ARG A 154 7.66 14.51 7.69
C ARG A 154 8.42 14.36 6.36
N ARG A 155 7.70 14.21 5.23
CA ARG A 155 8.27 14.00 3.88
C ARG A 155 9.24 12.80 3.78
N VAL A 156 8.93 11.73 4.52
CA VAL A 156 9.67 10.46 4.47
C VAL A 156 8.86 9.34 3.80
N ASN A 157 7.98 9.70 2.86
CA ASN A 157 7.10 8.82 2.06
C ASN A 157 7.20 9.12 0.54
N GLU A 158 8.38 9.49 0.06
CA GLU A 158 8.67 9.90 -1.31
C GLU A 158 9.82 9.04 -1.86
N THR A 159 9.49 7.94 -2.53
CA THR A 159 10.48 6.95 -3.00
C THR A 159 11.48 7.51 -4.01
N TYR A 160 11.08 8.50 -4.81
CA TYR A 160 11.96 9.21 -5.74
C TYR A 160 12.99 10.11 -5.03
N GLN A 161 12.76 10.47 -3.76
CA GLN A 161 13.75 11.15 -2.90
C GLN A 161 14.53 10.15 -2.02
N GLY A 162 14.43 8.85 -2.30
CA GLY A 162 15.13 7.81 -1.56
C GLY A 162 14.52 7.50 -0.19
N THR A 163 13.23 7.79 0.03
CA THR A 163 12.54 7.41 1.28
C THR A 163 11.56 6.25 1.05
N LEU A 164 10.96 5.73 2.12
CA LEU A 164 10.14 4.51 2.05
C LEU A 164 8.79 4.76 1.37
N SER A 165 8.23 3.72 0.75
CA SER A 165 6.86 3.79 0.23
C SER A 165 5.82 3.62 1.35
N SER A 166 4.59 4.07 1.09
CA SER A 166 3.44 3.76 1.95
C SER A 166 3.26 2.25 2.17
N TYR A 167 3.54 1.43 1.16
CA TYR A 167 3.48 -0.02 1.25
C TYR A 167 4.51 -0.57 2.26
N ALA A 168 5.75 -0.08 2.21
CA ALA A 168 6.80 -0.45 3.16
C ALA A 168 6.42 -0.15 4.61
N TYR A 169 5.87 1.05 4.88
CA TYR A 169 5.39 1.40 6.23
C TYR A 169 4.27 0.47 6.73
N VAL A 170 3.38 0.01 5.85
CA VAL A 170 2.32 -0.94 6.26
C VAL A 170 2.94 -2.30 6.59
N LEU A 171 3.91 -2.79 5.81
CA LEU A 171 4.63 -4.03 6.15
C LEU A 171 5.36 -3.92 7.49
N MET A 172 6.02 -2.78 7.76
CA MET A 172 6.65 -2.50 9.06
C MET A 172 5.63 -2.54 10.20
N CYS A 173 4.43 -1.99 10.00
CA CYS A 173 3.36 -2.06 11.01
C CYS A 173 2.87 -3.48 11.24
N ILE A 174 2.64 -4.26 10.18
CA ILE A 174 2.20 -5.66 10.30
C ILE A 174 3.24 -6.48 11.06
N HIS A 175 4.51 -6.38 10.66
CA HIS A 175 5.62 -7.09 11.30
C HIS A 175 5.76 -6.72 12.78
N PHE A 176 5.71 -5.42 13.10
CA PHE A 176 5.74 -4.95 14.47
C PHE A 176 4.60 -5.55 15.32
N LEU A 177 3.38 -5.66 14.76
CA LEU A 177 2.23 -6.25 15.43
C LEU A 177 2.32 -7.79 15.56
N GLN A 178 3.04 -8.47 14.65
CA GLN A 178 3.37 -9.90 14.76
C GLN A 178 4.38 -10.15 15.89
N LEU A 179 5.34 -9.23 16.09
CA LEU A 179 6.38 -9.36 17.12
C LEU A 179 5.91 -9.04 18.54
N ARG A 180 4.74 -8.41 18.73
CA ARG A 180 4.22 -8.12 20.08
C ARG A 180 4.07 -9.39 20.91
N LYS A 181 4.11 -9.23 22.23
CA LYS A 181 3.90 -10.33 23.18
C LYS A 181 2.84 -9.89 24.21
N PRO A 182 1.63 -10.47 24.19
CA PRO A 182 1.09 -11.42 23.18
C PRO A 182 1.02 -10.81 21.77
N ALA A 183 1.11 -11.65 20.73
CA ALA A 183 1.04 -11.20 19.34
C ALA A 183 -0.33 -10.60 19.01
N ILE A 184 -0.35 -9.53 18.22
CA ILE A 184 -1.59 -8.88 17.78
C ILE A 184 -2.04 -9.42 16.41
N LEU A 185 -1.08 -9.73 15.54
CA LEU A 185 -1.34 -10.34 14.24
C LEU A 185 -0.64 -11.70 14.12
N PRO A 186 -1.26 -12.68 13.44
CA PRO A 186 -0.62 -13.95 13.11
C PRO A 186 0.35 -13.78 11.92
N CYS A 187 1.04 -14.87 11.57
CA CYS A 187 1.70 -14.98 10.27
C CYS A 187 0.79 -15.77 9.31
N LEU A 188 0.06 -15.09 8.44
CA LEU A 188 -0.91 -15.74 7.55
C LEU A 188 -0.28 -16.71 6.55
N GLN A 189 0.99 -16.48 6.17
CA GLN A 189 1.74 -17.33 5.25
C GLN A 189 2.38 -18.56 5.93
N ALA A 190 2.37 -18.62 7.26
CA ALA A 190 2.82 -19.78 8.03
C ALA A 190 1.67 -20.72 8.46
N MET A 191 0.42 -20.35 8.15
CA MET A 191 -0.77 -21.13 8.47
C MET A 191 -1.16 -22.06 7.32
N ASP A 192 -2.04 -23.03 7.58
CA ASP A 192 -2.61 -23.90 6.54
C ASP A 192 -3.32 -23.06 5.49
N ALA A 193 -2.84 -23.10 4.26
CA ALA A 193 -3.32 -22.18 3.23
C ALA A 193 -4.76 -22.46 2.81
N THR A 194 -5.53 -21.38 2.66
CA THR A 194 -6.90 -21.41 2.13
C THR A 194 -7.02 -20.62 0.82
N TYR A 195 -5.97 -19.87 0.47
CA TYR A 195 -5.83 -19.16 -0.78
C TYR A 195 -4.52 -19.52 -1.48
N THR A 196 -4.58 -19.74 -2.80
CA THR A 196 -3.40 -19.95 -3.64
C THR A 196 -3.68 -19.42 -5.04
N VAL A 197 -2.77 -18.58 -5.54
CA VAL A 197 -2.74 -18.13 -6.94
C VAL A 197 -1.30 -18.10 -7.42
N THR A 198 -1.07 -18.32 -8.71
CA THR A 198 0.25 -18.13 -9.33
C THR A 198 0.20 -16.89 -10.21
N VAL A 199 1.12 -15.95 -9.99
CA VAL A 199 1.27 -14.71 -10.76
C VAL A 199 2.72 -14.61 -11.20
N ASP A 200 2.99 -14.50 -12.50
CA ASP A 200 4.35 -14.36 -13.04
C ASP A 200 5.35 -15.37 -12.45
N ASN A 201 4.97 -16.66 -12.43
CA ASN A 201 5.70 -17.78 -11.82
C ASN A 201 5.90 -17.71 -10.29
N THR A 202 5.32 -16.72 -9.62
CA THR A 202 5.33 -16.59 -8.17
C THR A 202 4.05 -17.16 -7.58
N LYS A 203 4.19 -18.26 -6.84
CA LYS A 203 3.08 -18.90 -6.12
C LYS A 203 2.78 -18.12 -4.85
N CYS A 204 1.67 -17.40 -4.84
CA CYS A 204 1.19 -16.63 -3.71
C CYS A 204 0.22 -17.47 -2.89
N THR A 205 0.62 -17.87 -1.68
CA THR A 205 -0.12 -18.83 -0.84
C THR A 205 -0.19 -18.33 0.61
N TYR A 206 -1.38 -18.29 1.20
CA TYR A 206 -1.60 -17.93 2.61
C TYR A 206 -3.00 -18.34 3.09
N PHE A 207 -3.27 -18.17 4.39
CA PHE A 207 -4.61 -18.33 4.98
C PHE A 207 -5.41 -17.02 4.85
N ASP A 208 -6.52 -17.03 4.10
CA ASP A 208 -7.33 -15.83 3.84
C ASP A 208 -8.74 -15.83 4.49
N GLN A 209 -9.11 -16.91 5.18
CA GLN A 209 -10.34 -17.02 6.01
C GLN A 209 -10.22 -16.22 7.33
N VAL A 210 -9.83 -14.95 7.22
CA VAL A 210 -9.45 -14.07 8.35
C VAL A 210 -10.60 -13.71 9.30
N GLU A 211 -11.85 -13.93 8.90
CA GLU A 211 -13.01 -13.87 9.79
C GLU A 211 -12.89 -14.82 10.99
N ARG A 212 -12.18 -15.95 10.81
CA ARG A 212 -11.89 -16.92 11.87
C ARG A 212 -10.82 -16.43 12.86
N LEU A 213 -10.13 -15.34 12.54
CA LEU A 213 -8.99 -14.81 13.30
C LEU A 213 -9.27 -13.51 14.03
N ARG A 214 -10.51 -12.98 14.00
CA ARG A 214 -10.89 -11.71 14.65
C ARG A 214 -10.60 -11.65 16.16
N ALA A 215 -10.49 -12.80 16.82
CA ALA A 215 -10.15 -12.91 18.24
C ALA A 215 -8.65 -13.05 18.52
N PHE A 216 -7.79 -13.17 17.50
CA PHE A 216 -6.37 -13.50 17.65
C PHE A 216 -5.63 -12.50 18.57
N GLY A 217 -5.76 -11.20 18.30
CA GLY A 217 -5.07 -10.14 19.02
C GLY A 217 -5.67 -9.78 20.38
N VAL A 218 -6.80 -10.37 20.79
CA VAL A 218 -7.59 -9.95 21.97
C VAL A 218 -6.82 -10.10 23.30
N ARG A 219 -5.86 -11.03 23.36
CA ARG A 219 -5.01 -11.23 24.55
C ARG A 219 -4.06 -10.06 24.79
N ASN A 220 -3.65 -9.37 23.74
CA ASN A 220 -2.83 -8.17 23.87
C ASN A 220 -3.72 -6.96 24.18
N LYS A 221 -3.43 -6.25 25.28
CA LYS A 221 -4.20 -5.10 25.78
C LYS A 221 -3.56 -3.74 25.52
N GLU A 222 -2.50 -3.69 24.71
CA GLU A 222 -1.83 -2.43 24.37
C GLU A 222 -2.79 -1.51 23.60
N SER A 223 -2.89 -0.27 24.06
CA SER A 223 -3.65 0.79 23.42
C SER A 223 -2.96 1.27 22.14
N ILE A 224 -3.70 1.97 21.28
CA ILE A 224 -3.11 2.54 20.06
C ILE A 224 -1.98 3.53 20.37
N ALA A 225 -2.11 4.33 21.44
CA ALA A 225 -1.05 5.25 21.88
C ALA A 225 0.22 4.49 22.29
N ARG A 226 0.06 3.38 23.04
CA ARG A 226 1.19 2.54 23.44
C ARG A 226 1.87 1.88 22.24
N LEU A 227 1.09 1.40 21.29
CA LEU A 227 1.59 0.77 20.07
C LEU A 227 2.32 1.78 19.17
N LEU A 228 1.79 3.01 19.04
CA LEU A 228 2.44 4.07 18.27
C LEU A 228 3.80 4.42 18.88
N TRP A 229 3.86 4.66 20.19
CA TRP A 229 5.13 4.89 20.90
C TRP A 229 6.09 3.71 20.70
N ALA A 230 5.63 2.48 20.92
CA ALA A 230 6.48 1.30 20.85
C ALA A 230 6.98 1.01 19.42
N PHE A 231 6.19 1.38 18.40
CA PHE A 231 6.60 1.30 16.99
C PHE A 231 7.80 2.22 16.74
N PHE A 232 7.69 3.51 17.09
CA PHE A 232 8.80 4.45 16.88
C PHE A 232 10.01 4.11 17.75
N HIS A 233 9.79 3.69 19.00
CA HIS A 233 10.87 3.24 19.87
C HIS A 233 11.62 2.02 19.31
N TYR A 234 10.90 1.08 18.68
CA TYR A 234 11.53 -0.06 18.01
C TYR A 234 12.44 0.38 16.86
N TRP A 235 11.94 1.22 15.96
CA TRP A 235 12.71 1.67 14.79
C TRP A 235 13.83 2.66 15.16
N ALA A 236 13.68 3.43 16.24
CA ALA A 236 14.73 4.31 16.73
C ALA A 236 15.88 3.52 17.39
N TYR A 237 15.56 2.56 18.27
CA TYR A 237 16.54 2.05 19.24
C TYR A 237 16.73 0.53 19.26
N HIS A 238 15.85 -0.25 18.65
CA HIS A 238 15.89 -1.72 18.76
C HIS A 238 16.14 -2.46 17.45
N HIS A 239 15.75 -1.89 16.30
CA HIS A 239 15.98 -2.54 15.02
C HIS A 239 17.48 -2.59 14.69
N ASP A 240 18.03 -3.78 14.44
CA ASP A 240 19.41 -3.92 13.98
C ASP A 240 19.47 -3.69 12.46
N TYR A 241 19.60 -2.42 12.07
CA TYR A 241 19.79 -2.00 10.68
C TYR A 241 20.99 -2.65 9.99
N THR A 242 21.94 -3.24 10.73
CA THR A 242 23.12 -3.89 10.14
C THR A 242 22.80 -5.31 9.71
N ASN A 243 22.07 -6.06 10.54
CA ASN A 243 21.94 -7.51 10.39
C ASN A 243 20.53 -7.99 10.10
N ASP A 244 19.49 -7.20 10.38
CA ASP A 244 18.11 -7.65 10.34
C ASP A 244 17.40 -7.35 9.02
N VAL A 245 16.51 -8.26 8.66
CA VAL A 245 15.48 -8.14 7.63
C VAL A 245 14.14 -8.41 8.28
N ILE A 246 13.20 -7.49 8.18
CA ILE A 246 11.83 -7.77 8.62
C ILE A 246 11.08 -8.58 7.55
N SER A 247 10.34 -9.59 7.96
CA SER A 247 9.53 -10.41 7.05
C SER A 247 8.17 -10.71 7.66
N ILE A 248 7.11 -10.19 7.04
CA ILE A 248 5.74 -10.53 7.43
C ILE A 248 5.34 -11.94 6.99
N ARG A 249 6.08 -12.50 6.02
CA ARG A 249 5.90 -13.87 5.50
C ARG A 249 6.36 -14.92 6.49
N THR A 250 7.40 -14.65 7.27
CA THR A 250 7.83 -15.54 8.36
C THR A 250 7.27 -15.11 9.72
N GLY A 251 6.77 -13.88 9.83
CA GLY A 251 6.35 -13.30 11.12
C GLY A 251 7.52 -13.13 12.09
N SER A 252 8.73 -13.04 11.56
CA SER A 252 9.99 -13.04 12.32
C SER A 252 11.03 -12.14 11.67
N ILE A 253 12.21 -12.06 12.29
CA ILE A 253 13.37 -11.39 11.73
C ILE A 253 14.24 -12.44 11.04
N ILE A 254 14.67 -12.14 9.81
CA ILE A 254 15.61 -12.94 9.03
C ILE A 254 16.94 -12.20 9.02
N SER A 255 18.08 -12.91 9.06
CA SER A 255 19.37 -12.24 8.91
C SER A 255 19.60 -11.80 7.46
N LYS A 256 20.21 -10.63 7.25
CA LYS A 256 20.65 -10.16 5.92
C LYS A 256 21.60 -11.15 5.26
N ARG A 257 22.43 -11.84 6.05
CA ARG A 257 23.32 -12.90 5.56
C ARG A 257 22.53 -14.05 4.94
N ALA A 258 21.43 -14.48 5.54
CA ALA A 258 20.59 -15.54 4.97
C ALA A 258 19.85 -15.12 3.68
N LYS A 259 19.75 -13.81 3.43
CA LYS A 259 19.12 -13.23 2.23
C LYS A 259 20.13 -12.74 1.19
N ASP A 260 21.43 -12.86 1.46
CA ASP A 260 22.51 -12.23 0.70
C ASP A 260 22.38 -10.70 0.55
N TRP A 261 21.63 -10.05 1.44
CA TRP A 261 21.42 -8.59 1.49
C TRP A 261 22.48 -7.86 2.33
N THR A 262 23.69 -8.41 2.38
CA THR A 262 24.80 -7.84 3.18
C THR A 262 25.63 -6.82 2.41
N ARG A 263 25.51 -6.78 1.08
CA ARG A 263 26.30 -5.94 0.18
C ARG A 263 25.39 -5.26 -0.83
N GLN A 264 25.81 -4.12 -1.33
CA GLN A 264 25.14 -3.48 -2.45
C GLN A 264 25.23 -4.38 -3.70
N ILE A 265 24.11 -4.64 -4.35
CA ILE A 265 24.04 -5.38 -5.61
C ILE A 265 23.52 -4.42 -6.68
N GLY A 266 24.39 -4.02 -7.61
CA GLY A 266 24.06 -2.97 -8.59
C GLY A 266 23.71 -1.65 -7.89
N ASN A 267 22.50 -1.13 -8.13
CA ASN A 267 21.99 0.07 -7.47
C ASN A 267 21.23 -0.21 -6.15
N ASP A 268 20.94 -1.48 -5.83
CA ASP A 268 20.11 -1.84 -4.69
C ASP A 268 20.90 -1.74 -3.38
N ARG A 269 20.37 -0.96 -2.43
CA ARG A 269 21.00 -0.65 -1.14
C ARG A 269 20.22 -1.25 0.01
N HIS A 270 20.81 -2.20 0.71
CA HIS A 270 20.19 -2.92 1.80
C HIS A 270 20.42 -2.25 3.16
N LEU A 271 20.00 -0.99 3.31
CA LEU A 271 20.24 -0.18 4.53
C LEU A 271 19.13 -0.30 5.59
N ILE A 272 17.89 -0.57 5.15
CA ILE A 272 16.75 -0.88 6.00
C ILE A 272 15.93 -1.96 5.29
N CYS A 273 16.11 -3.23 5.67
CA CYS A 273 15.64 -4.34 4.85
C CYS A 273 14.22 -4.78 5.19
N ILE A 274 13.34 -4.69 4.20
CA ILE A 274 11.93 -5.03 4.31
C ILE A 274 11.59 -6.00 3.18
N GLU A 275 11.38 -7.27 3.50
CA GLU A 275 11.07 -8.32 2.51
C GLU A 275 9.64 -8.17 1.98
N ASP A 276 9.46 -8.15 0.65
CA ASP A 276 8.13 -8.34 0.06
C ASP A 276 7.62 -9.77 0.35
N PRO A 277 6.36 -9.94 0.79
CA PRO A 277 5.82 -11.24 1.19
C PRO A 277 5.71 -12.26 0.05
N PHE A 278 5.64 -11.84 -1.21
CA PHE A 278 5.55 -12.77 -2.35
C PHE A 278 6.77 -12.71 -3.27
N ASP A 279 7.27 -11.52 -3.62
CA ASP A 279 8.57 -11.37 -4.29
C ASP A 279 9.71 -11.32 -3.25
N ILE A 280 10.07 -12.47 -2.72
CA ILE A 280 11.08 -12.57 -1.64
C ILE A 280 12.46 -12.02 -2.04
N SER A 281 12.72 -11.76 -3.32
CA SER A 281 13.98 -11.13 -3.77
C SER A 281 13.93 -9.60 -3.65
N HIS A 282 12.74 -9.03 -3.53
CA HIS A 282 12.53 -7.60 -3.47
C HIS A 282 12.64 -7.06 -2.04
N ASP A 283 13.71 -6.32 -1.79
CA ASP A 283 13.82 -5.43 -0.65
C ASP A 283 13.09 -4.12 -0.96
N LEU A 284 12.07 -3.76 -0.18
CA LEU A 284 11.34 -2.50 -0.32
C LEU A 284 12.18 -1.30 0.14
N GLY A 285 13.19 -1.52 0.98
CA GLY A 285 14.11 -0.49 1.44
C GLY A 285 15.23 -0.15 0.47
N ARG A 286 15.33 -0.85 -0.68
CA ARG A 286 16.42 -0.66 -1.65
C ARG A 286 16.56 0.76 -2.19
N VAL A 287 15.50 1.56 -2.13
CA VAL A 287 15.46 2.96 -2.56
C VAL A 287 16.18 3.88 -1.59
N VAL A 288 16.40 3.44 -0.35
CA VAL A 288 17.02 4.23 0.70
C VAL A 288 18.54 4.25 0.53
N ASP A 289 19.09 5.46 0.50
CA ASP A 289 20.52 5.72 0.42
C ASP A 289 21.16 6.10 1.75
N LYS A 290 22.48 6.30 1.72
CA LYS A 290 23.27 6.67 2.91
C LYS A 290 22.86 8.00 3.54
N PHE A 291 22.21 8.88 2.79
CA PHE A 291 21.74 10.19 3.28
C PHE A 291 20.34 10.08 3.87
N SER A 292 19.41 9.53 3.10
CA SER A 292 18.01 9.29 3.48
C SER A 292 17.86 8.30 4.65
N ILE A 293 18.74 7.30 4.81
CA ILE A 293 18.70 6.43 6.00
C ILE A 293 18.99 7.22 7.29
N LYS A 294 19.88 8.21 7.23
CA LYS A 294 20.19 9.06 8.38
C LYS A 294 18.96 9.90 8.74
N ILE A 295 18.31 10.52 7.75
CA ILE A 295 17.06 11.27 7.93
C ILE A 295 15.97 10.38 8.52
N LEU A 296 15.77 9.19 7.98
CA LEU A 296 14.76 8.25 8.48
C LEU A 296 15.00 7.90 9.96
N ARG A 297 16.25 7.61 10.33
CA ARG A 297 16.61 7.28 11.72
C ARG A 297 16.44 8.47 12.65
N GLU A 298 16.88 9.65 12.26
CA GLU A 298 16.68 10.89 13.03
C GLU A 298 15.18 11.20 13.23
N GLU A 299 14.34 10.99 12.20
CA GLU A 299 12.90 11.17 12.33
C GLU A 299 12.23 10.09 13.19
N PHE A 300 12.72 8.84 13.19
CA PHE A 300 12.26 7.82 14.13
C PHE A 300 12.65 8.16 15.58
N GLU A 301 13.88 8.61 15.82
CA GLU A 301 14.36 9.06 17.13
C GLU A 301 13.57 10.27 17.62
N ARG A 302 13.35 11.27 16.76
CA ARG A 302 12.49 12.43 17.03
C ARG A 302 11.09 11.98 17.44
N ALA A 303 10.46 11.10 16.66
CA ALA A 303 9.11 10.61 16.95
C ALA A 303 9.05 9.85 18.28
N ALA A 304 10.04 9.00 18.57
CA ALA A 304 10.13 8.26 19.83
C ALA A 304 10.29 9.22 21.03
N ASN A 305 11.15 10.23 20.91
CA ASN A 305 11.36 11.24 21.95
C ASN A 305 10.10 12.09 22.20
N ILE A 306 9.43 12.55 21.14
CA ILE A 306 8.17 13.30 21.26
C ILE A 306 7.13 12.46 22.01
N LEU A 307 6.91 11.21 21.58
CA LEU A 307 5.91 10.35 22.21
C LEU A 307 6.26 9.97 23.66
N GLN A 308 7.51 10.11 24.08
CA GLN A 308 7.98 9.80 25.41
C GLN A 308 7.95 11.01 26.37
N TYR A 309 8.26 12.21 25.88
CA TYR A 309 8.57 13.36 26.73
C TYR A 309 7.75 14.62 26.43
N ASP A 310 7.18 14.76 25.22
CA ASP A 310 6.43 15.96 24.85
C ASP A 310 5.08 16.00 25.60
N PRO A 311 4.68 17.14 26.19
CA PRO A 311 3.40 17.25 26.89
C PRO A 311 2.17 17.19 25.95
N ASN A 312 2.37 17.42 24.65
CA ASN A 312 1.32 17.39 23.63
C ASN A 312 1.78 16.63 22.36
N PRO A 313 2.10 15.34 22.49
CA PRO A 313 2.85 14.59 21.49
C PRO A 313 2.09 14.43 20.17
N CYS A 314 0.75 14.40 20.21
CA CYS A 314 -0.08 14.30 19.01
C CYS A 314 0.06 15.51 18.10
N VAL A 315 0.32 16.70 18.63
CA VAL A 315 0.50 17.91 17.81
C VAL A 315 1.90 17.93 17.22
N THR A 316 2.92 17.77 18.05
CA THR A 316 4.33 17.87 17.65
C THR A 316 4.74 16.73 16.71
N LEU A 317 4.25 15.51 16.93
CA LEU A 317 4.60 14.35 16.11
C LEU A 317 4.24 14.56 14.62
N PHE A 318 3.05 15.08 14.36
CA PHE A 318 2.51 15.25 13.01
C PHE A 318 2.78 16.63 12.40
N GLN A 319 3.55 17.48 13.08
CA GLN A 319 3.93 18.80 12.57
C GLN A 319 4.62 18.65 11.20
N PRO A 320 4.17 19.38 10.16
CA PRO A 320 4.79 19.30 8.84
C PRO A 320 6.27 19.68 8.89
N TYR A 321 7.10 18.95 8.14
CA TYR A 321 8.50 19.30 7.95
C TYR A 321 8.62 20.57 7.11
N VAL A 322 9.38 21.56 7.60
CA VAL A 322 9.68 22.82 6.92
C VAL A 322 11.19 22.85 6.60
N PRO A 323 11.58 22.82 5.30
CA PRO A 323 12.98 22.85 4.90
C PRO A 323 13.70 24.08 5.48
N GLY A 324 14.92 23.88 6.02
CA GLY A 324 15.76 24.96 6.56
C GLY A 324 15.53 25.31 8.04
N SER A 325 14.60 24.63 8.71
CA SER A 325 14.47 24.74 10.17
C SER A 325 15.57 23.91 10.84
N PRO A 326 16.27 24.41 11.88
CA PRO A 326 17.20 23.58 12.63
C PRO A 326 16.47 22.36 13.22
N PRO A 327 17.15 21.21 13.38
CA PRO A 327 16.55 20.05 14.03
C PRO A 327 16.13 20.47 15.45
N SER A 328 14.83 20.37 15.72
CA SER A 328 14.18 20.68 16.99
C SER A 328 14.43 19.61 18.03
#